data_AF-A0A838ULT4-F1
#
_entry.id   AF-A0A838ULT4-F1
#
_cell.length_a   1.000
_cell.length_b   1.000
_cell.length_c   1.000
_cell.angle_alpha   90.00
_cell.angle_beta   90.00
_cell.angle_gamma   90.00
#
_symmetry.space_group_name_H-M   'P 1'
#
loop_
_entity.id
_entity.type
_entity.pdbx_description
1 polymer ?
#
loop_
_entity_poly.entity_id
_entity_poly.type
_entity_poly.pdbx_seq_one_letter_code
_entity_poly.pdbx_strand_id
1 'polypeptide(L)'
;MSLSSQRLFEIVAELARRPGHEAVRTQVSVLLTEGLGAELHAIAHEVRVVEARGRIDALLGRTVLEFKSNLARERRDALEELSRYLPEREAATGERFVGVVTDGLDWEAYEMRAGEPLLLRRTRTDPRKPDELLAWLDGAVAAKAEIPPDALNIIAELGHESIAFLRAEAELREAWAAVENHPTASLQRQLWSQLLTLVHGKEIEDDGLWLQHTFLVIVAKSIAARVMEVEADDPAAILSGKVFSDAGILGAVESDFFDWVLLAPRGPDLVRRLARHVARFRLAEVKIDVLKILYESLIDRDQRHGLGEYYTPDWLAAKMVAKVVTRPLDQRVLDPACGSGTFLFHAVRRVLAEAQDGGLESSQHALEATRLVAGTDIHPVAVIIARVTYLLALAPALATREGLLSIPVYLGDAMQLSVKTLWQNRELIIAVPPPLDEEGQPHADHETLSFPEQLAKDGPLFDKLIEDMRAVSHANGNAAQFSSRAVRTIEQHYKRDLTNPENLALDDLTATYEVYDYLRQTGRDSIWGYVARNLTRPLTFSADVRWAHILIGNPPWLAFRHMTPGLQRRFRELAKGERIWVGGKMATQADLCALFTVRAAGLYLR
;
A
#
# COMPACT_ATOMS: atom_id res chain seq x y z
N MET A 1 12.98 9.39 -32.07
CA MET A 1 13.39 8.02 -32.48
C MET A 1 13.88 7.34 -31.21
N SER A 2 13.43 6.12 -30.90
CA SER A 2 13.90 5.41 -29.70
C SER A 2 15.33 4.94 -29.92
N LEU A 3 16.21 5.23 -28.96
CA LEU A 3 17.60 4.78 -28.94
C LEU A 3 17.68 3.24 -29.09
N SER A 4 18.50 2.71 -30.01
CA SER A 4 18.70 1.26 -30.14
C SER A 4 19.60 0.73 -29.01
N SER A 5 19.45 -0.55 -28.62
CA SER A 5 20.30 -1.15 -27.58
C SER A 5 21.80 -1.07 -27.91
N GLN A 6 22.16 -1.19 -29.19
CA GLN A 6 23.54 -1.04 -29.64
C GLN A 6 24.03 0.40 -29.50
N ARG A 7 23.20 1.39 -29.86
CA ARG A 7 23.54 2.80 -29.70
C ARG A 7 23.65 3.20 -28.24
N LEU A 8 22.77 2.68 -27.38
CA LEU A 8 22.84 2.88 -25.93
C LEU A 8 24.18 2.37 -25.38
N PHE A 9 24.58 1.15 -25.75
CA PHE A 9 25.87 0.58 -25.34
C PHE A 9 27.05 1.47 -25.76
N GLU A 10 27.08 1.98 -27.00
CA GLU A 10 28.15 2.86 -27.49
C GLU A 10 28.27 4.14 -26.66
N ILE A 11 27.14 4.80 -26.40
CA ILE A 11 27.08 6.04 -25.62
C ILE A 11 27.59 5.81 -24.20
N VAL A 12 27.10 4.75 -23.54
CA VAL A 12 27.49 4.40 -22.17
C VAL A 12 28.98 4.03 -22.11
N ALA A 13 29.50 3.32 -23.12
CA ALA A 13 30.91 2.98 -23.21
C ALA A 13 31.82 4.22 -23.40
N GLU A 14 31.35 5.23 -24.12
CA GLU A 14 32.05 6.51 -24.29
C GLU A 14 32.05 7.32 -22.98
N LEU A 15 30.88 7.46 -22.34
CA LEU A 15 30.74 8.14 -21.06
C LEU A 15 31.63 7.53 -19.97
N ALA A 16 31.75 6.21 -19.92
CA ALA A 16 32.62 5.50 -18.98
C ALA A 16 34.12 5.86 -19.11
N ARG A 17 34.54 6.45 -20.24
CA ARG A 17 35.92 6.89 -20.48
C ARG A 17 36.19 8.32 -20.02
N ARG A 18 35.19 9.04 -19.49
CA ARG A 18 35.26 10.47 -19.15
C ARG A 18 35.70 11.31 -20.36
N PRO A 19 34.84 11.45 -21.38
CA PRO A 19 35.23 12.03 -22.66
C PRO A 19 35.44 13.57 -22.62
N GLY A 20 35.25 14.19 -21.45
CA GLY A 20 35.38 15.63 -21.22
C GLY A 20 34.05 16.38 -21.31
N HIS A 21 34.00 17.58 -20.74
CA HIS A 21 32.78 18.38 -20.54
C HIS A 21 31.81 18.39 -21.73
N GLU A 22 32.27 18.81 -22.91
CA GLU A 22 31.42 18.95 -24.10
C GLU A 22 30.89 17.62 -24.62
N ALA A 23 31.72 16.57 -24.57
CA ALA A 23 31.31 15.25 -25.00
C ALA A 23 30.30 14.66 -24.02
N VAL A 24 30.51 14.82 -22.70
CA VAL A 24 29.52 14.42 -21.68
C VAL A 24 28.19 15.15 -21.94
N ARG A 25 28.20 16.48 -22.06
CA ARG A 25 26.99 17.26 -22.35
C ARG A 25 26.24 16.75 -23.59
N THR A 26 26.97 16.46 -24.67
CA THR A 26 26.40 15.96 -25.93
C THR A 26 25.77 14.58 -25.74
N GLN A 27 26.52 13.64 -25.18
CA GLN A 27 26.06 12.27 -24.97
C GLN A 27 24.89 12.19 -24.00
N VAL A 28 24.91 12.98 -22.92
CA VAL A 28 23.78 13.08 -21.98
C VAL A 28 22.56 13.67 -22.66
N SER A 29 22.71 14.69 -23.51
CA SER A 29 21.58 15.24 -24.27
C SER A 29 20.94 14.19 -25.20
N VAL A 30 21.74 13.31 -25.81
CA VAL A 30 21.24 12.16 -26.59
C VAL A 30 20.50 11.17 -25.69
N LEU A 31 21.05 10.82 -24.51
CA LEU A 31 20.36 9.95 -23.57
C LEU A 31 19.02 10.54 -23.12
N LEU A 32 18.96 11.83 -22.81
CA LEU A 32 17.73 12.52 -22.41
C LEU A 32 16.67 12.50 -23.53
N THR A 33 17.06 12.80 -24.77
CA THR A 33 16.11 13.00 -25.88
C THR A 33 15.74 11.68 -26.57
N GLU A 34 16.72 10.87 -26.95
CA GLU A 34 16.49 9.62 -27.68
C GLU A 34 16.27 8.42 -26.76
N GLY A 35 16.91 8.42 -25.58
CA GLY A 35 16.79 7.35 -24.58
C GLY A 35 15.62 7.54 -23.61
N LEU A 36 15.40 8.78 -23.17
CA LEU A 36 14.33 9.13 -22.22
C LEU A 36 13.17 9.92 -22.84
N GLY A 37 13.18 10.15 -24.15
CA GLY A 37 12.06 10.79 -24.84
C GLY A 37 11.78 12.23 -24.40
N ALA A 38 12.73 12.91 -23.77
CA ALA A 38 12.58 14.33 -23.42
C ALA A 38 12.41 15.15 -24.71
N GLU A 39 11.43 16.06 -24.71
CA GLU A 39 11.27 16.98 -25.82
C GLU A 39 12.48 17.91 -25.89
N LEU A 40 13.08 18.07 -27.09
CA LEU A 40 14.31 18.84 -27.28
C LEU A 40 14.20 20.27 -26.73
N HIS A 41 13.01 20.88 -26.82
CA HIS A 41 12.75 22.24 -26.35
C HIS A 41 12.50 22.34 -24.83
N ALA A 42 12.29 21.21 -24.16
CA ALA A 42 12.15 21.14 -22.70
C ALA A 42 13.52 21.16 -21.99
N ILE A 43 14.61 20.87 -22.73
CA ILE A 43 15.98 20.97 -22.23
C ILE A 43 16.50 22.39 -22.49
N ALA A 44 16.54 23.20 -21.45
CA ALA A 44 17.09 24.54 -21.52
C ALA A 44 18.59 24.50 -21.20
N HIS A 45 19.43 24.87 -22.17
CA HIS A 45 20.88 24.95 -21.99
C HIS A 45 21.34 26.36 -21.63
N GLU A 46 22.43 26.46 -20.87
CA GLU A 46 23.03 27.74 -20.46
C GLU A 46 22.04 28.72 -19.81
N VAL A 47 21.17 28.21 -18.93
CA VAL A 47 20.13 29.01 -18.28
C VAL A 47 20.78 30.01 -17.33
N ARG A 48 20.59 31.30 -17.60
CA ARG A 48 21.10 32.36 -16.73
C ARG A 48 20.33 32.41 -15.42
N VAL A 49 21.08 32.45 -14.33
CA VAL A 49 20.56 32.58 -12.98
C VAL A 49 20.89 34.00 -12.51
N VAL A 50 19.86 34.84 -12.36
CA VAL A 50 19.99 36.31 -12.34
C VAL A 50 20.55 36.79 -11.00
N GLU A 51 20.11 36.20 -9.89
CA GLU A 51 20.58 36.59 -8.56
C GLU A 51 21.90 35.88 -8.20
N ALA A 52 22.09 34.63 -8.61
CA ALA A 52 23.31 33.84 -8.39
C ALA A 52 24.53 34.21 -9.26
N ARG A 53 24.37 35.05 -10.30
CA ARG A 53 25.41 35.40 -11.30
C ARG A 53 26.14 34.17 -11.88
N GLY A 54 25.38 33.22 -12.44
CA GLY A 54 25.92 32.00 -13.05
C GLY A 54 25.08 31.50 -14.24
N ARG A 55 25.52 30.40 -14.86
CA ARG A 55 24.77 29.68 -15.90
C ARG A 55 24.68 28.22 -15.50
N ILE A 56 23.46 27.69 -15.54
CA ILE A 56 23.19 26.25 -15.43
C ILE A 56 23.50 25.61 -16.78
N ASP A 57 24.27 24.51 -16.81
CA ASP A 57 24.66 23.86 -18.06
C ASP A 57 23.45 23.30 -18.82
N ALA A 58 22.57 22.58 -18.11
CA ALA A 58 21.29 22.14 -18.63
C ALA A 58 20.23 22.10 -17.52
N LEU A 59 19.00 22.45 -17.88
CA LEU A 59 17.82 22.38 -17.03
C LEU A 59 16.76 21.58 -17.77
N LEU A 60 16.28 20.50 -17.14
CA LEU A 60 15.17 19.71 -17.66
C LEU A 60 14.14 19.53 -16.53
N GLY A 61 12.97 20.14 -16.70
CA GLY A 61 11.92 20.15 -15.68
C GLY A 61 12.39 20.75 -14.36
N ARG A 62 12.47 19.92 -13.31
CA ARG A 62 12.93 20.29 -11.96
C ARG A 62 14.34 19.78 -11.64
N THR A 63 15.10 19.43 -12.67
CA THR A 63 16.44 18.88 -12.54
C THR A 63 17.47 19.78 -13.22
N VAL A 64 18.39 20.29 -12.40
CA VAL A 64 19.58 21.04 -12.81
C VAL A 64 20.67 20.01 -13.11
N LEU A 65 21.26 20.05 -14.29
CA LEU A 65 22.36 19.19 -14.72
C LEU A 65 23.62 20.04 -14.86
N GLU A 66 24.68 19.63 -14.18
CA GLU A 66 26.00 20.24 -14.20
C GLU A 66 27.01 19.22 -14.75
N PHE A 67 27.69 19.57 -15.83
CA PHE A 67 28.66 18.69 -16.47
C PHE A 67 30.07 19.12 -16.06
N LYS A 68 30.95 18.16 -15.76
CA LYS A 68 32.35 18.41 -15.40
C LYS A 68 33.27 17.55 -16.25
N SER A 69 34.55 17.94 -16.35
CA SER A 69 35.54 17.12 -17.06
C SER A 69 36.11 16.03 -16.17
N ASN A 70 36.19 16.29 -14.86
CA ASN A 70 36.62 15.34 -13.84
C ASN A 70 35.93 15.67 -12.52
N LEU A 71 34.88 14.91 -12.20
CA LEU A 71 34.04 15.18 -11.04
C LEU A 71 34.84 15.11 -9.74
N ALA A 72 35.80 14.18 -9.63
CA ALA A 72 36.60 14.04 -8.41
C ALA A 72 37.43 15.30 -8.08
N ARG A 73 37.81 16.11 -9.08
CA ARG A 73 38.57 17.35 -8.90
C ARG A 73 37.67 18.57 -8.77
N GLU A 74 36.58 18.59 -9.54
CA GLU A 74 35.69 19.75 -9.68
C GLU A 74 34.46 19.67 -8.76
N ARG A 75 34.38 18.63 -7.90
CA ARG A 75 33.23 18.38 -7.02
C ARG A 75 32.87 19.58 -6.17
N ARG A 76 33.86 20.23 -5.55
CA ARG A 76 33.63 21.37 -4.66
C ARG A 76 32.97 22.51 -5.42
N ASP A 77 33.53 22.87 -6.57
CA ASP A 77 33.02 23.95 -7.41
C ASP A 77 31.59 23.64 -7.89
N ALA A 78 31.33 22.40 -8.29
CA ALA A 78 29.99 21.95 -8.68
C ALA A 78 28.97 22.08 -7.53
N LEU A 79 29.37 21.76 -6.28
CA LEU A 79 28.49 21.92 -5.12
C LEU A 79 28.26 23.39 -4.76
N GLU A 80 29.28 24.25 -4.92
CA GLU A 80 29.14 25.70 -4.76
C GLU A 80 28.20 26.31 -5.82
N GLU A 81 28.17 25.75 -7.04
CA GLU A 81 27.19 26.08 -8.08
C GLU A 81 25.77 25.63 -7.71
N LEU A 82 25.58 24.36 -7.36
CA LEU A 82 24.27 23.83 -6.96
C LEU A 82 23.70 24.56 -5.73
N SER A 83 24.53 24.92 -4.76
CA SER A 83 24.13 25.66 -3.56
C SER A 83 23.57 27.05 -3.88
N ARG A 84 23.92 27.62 -5.04
CA ARG A 84 23.37 28.88 -5.52
C ARG A 84 22.15 28.67 -6.41
N TYR A 85 22.21 27.69 -7.31
CA TYR A 85 21.17 27.50 -8.33
C TYR A 85 19.89 26.89 -7.76
N LEU A 86 19.99 25.88 -6.90
CA LEU A 86 18.82 25.17 -6.39
C LEU A 86 17.92 26.11 -5.55
N PRO A 87 18.39 26.83 -4.51
CA PRO A 87 17.51 27.69 -3.71
C PRO A 87 16.83 28.81 -4.51
N GLU A 88 17.51 29.41 -5.49
CA GLU A 88 16.91 30.45 -6.35
C GLU A 88 15.76 29.88 -7.18
N ARG A 89 15.92 28.67 -7.73
CA ARG A 89 14.85 27.99 -8.48
C ARG A 89 13.69 27.59 -7.59
N GLU A 90 13.98 27.09 -6.39
CA GLU A 90 12.97 26.72 -5.41
C GLU A 90 12.17 27.94 -4.93
N ALA A 91 12.83 29.07 -4.67
CA ALA A 91 12.17 30.33 -4.30
C ALA A 91 11.32 30.90 -5.44
N ALA A 92 11.80 30.83 -6.68
CA ALA A 92 11.10 31.37 -7.85
C ALA A 92 9.85 30.56 -8.25
N THR A 93 9.84 29.26 -7.98
CA THR A 93 8.78 28.35 -8.43
C THR A 93 7.90 27.81 -7.30
N GLY A 94 8.36 27.89 -6.05
CA GLY A 94 7.72 27.26 -4.89
C GLY A 94 7.92 25.73 -4.84
N GLU A 95 8.68 25.15 -5.76
CA GLU A 95 8.84 23.70 -5.93
C GLU A 95 10.27 23.27 -5.61
N ARG A 96 10.47 22.06 -5.06
CA ARG A 96 11.83 21.54 -4.76
C ARG A 96 12.55 21.03 -6.02
N PHE A 97 13.84 21.30 -6.14
CA PHE A 97 14.68 20.92 -7.29
C PHE A 97 15.69 19.81 -6.93
N VAL A 98 16.20 19.12 -7.97
CA VAL A 98 17.32 18.16 -7.86
C VAL A 98 18.49 18.67 -8.70
N GLY A 99 19.70 18.60 -8.16
CA GLY A 99 20.93 18.84 -8.91
C GLY A 99 21.60 17.52 -9.27
N VAL A 100 21.98 17.32 -10.53
CA VAL A 100 22.75 16.17 -10.99
C VAL A 100 24.10 16.67 -11.50
N VAL A 101 25.19 16.15 -10.93
CA VAL A 101 26.56 16.46 -11.36
C VAL A 101 27.20 15.22 -11.95
N THR A 102 27.87 15.33 -13.09
CA THR A 102 28.55 14.19 -13.72
C THR A 102 29.77 14.55 -14.57
N ASP A 103 30.74 13.63 -14.65
CA ASP A 103 31.80 13.62 -15.67
C ASP A 103 31.65 12.50 -16.71
N GLY A 104 30.46 11.90 -16.78
CA GLY A 104 30.12 10.75 -17.62
C GLY A 104 30.48 9.40 -17.02
N LEU A 105 31.50 9.30 -16.18
CA LEU A 105 31.80 8.07 -15.44
C LEU A 105 31.09 8.05 -14.10
N ASP A 106 31.27 9.11 -13.31
CA ASP A 106 30.71 9.25 -11.98
C ASP A 106 29.51 10.21 -12.03
N TRP A 107 28.43 9.85 -11.33
CA TRP A 107 27.15 10.56 -11.32
C TRP A 107 26.65 10.77 -9.91
N GLU A 108 26.24 11.98 -9.58
CA GLU A 108 25.85 12.36 -8.22
C GLU A 108 24.61 13.25 -8.25
N ALA A 109 23.55 12.82 -7.57
CA ALA A 109 22.31 13.57 -7.41
C ALA A 109 22.23 14.21 -6.02
N TYR A 110 21.80 15.46 -5.96
CA TYR A 110 21.78 16.32 -4.78
C TYR A 110 20.43 17.01 -4.61
N GLU A 111 20.06 17.31 -3.37
CA GLU A 111 19.02 18.31 -3.05
C GLU A 111 19.53 19.30 -2.00
N MET A 112 18.88 20.45 -1.87
CA MET A 112 19.17 21.36 -0.77
C MET A 112 18.42 20.94 0.49
N ARG A 113 19.15 20.74 1.60
CA ARG A 113 18.57 20.59 2.94
C ARG A 113 19.28 21.49 3.93
N ALA A 114 18.50 22.21 4.73
CA ALA A 114 19.02 23.13 5.74
C ALA A 114 20.07 24.12 5.20
N GLY A 115 19.97 24.51 3.93
CA GLY A 115 20.90 25.44 3.28
C GLY A 115 22.18 24.81 2.70
N GLU A 116 22.33 23.48 2.77
CA GLU A 116 23.48 22.76 2.23
C GLU A 116 23.08 21.70 1.19
N PRO A 117 23.95 21.39 0.20
CA PRO A 117 23.70 20.35 -0.78
C PRO A 117 23.91 18.96 -0.16
N LEU A 118 22.84 18.21 0.01
CA LEU A 118 22.85 16.83 0.50
C LEU A 118 22.92 15.85 -0.67
N LEU A 119 23.90 14.95 -0.66
CA LEU A 119 23.99 13.86 -1.63
C LEU A 119 22.83 12.88 -1.42
N LEU A 120 21.98 12.73 -2.44
CA LEU A 120 20.90 11.74 -2.46
C LEU A 120 21.40 10.38 -2.91
N ARG A 121 22.00 10.33 -4.11
CA ARG A 121 22.45 9.07 -4.71
C ARG A 121 23.67 9.32 -5.58
N ARG A 122 24.54 8.32 -5.61
CA ARG A 122 25.62 8.23 -6.60
C ARG A 122 25.51 6.95 -7.39
N THR A 123 25.87 7.01 -8.66
CA THR A 123 26.08 5.82 -9.49
C THR A 123 27.35 5.98 -10.31
N ARG A 124 27.85 4.86 -10.83
CA ARG A 124 29.00 4.85 -11.74
C ARG A 124 28.64 4.09 -12.99
N THR A 125 28.97 4.66 -14.13
CA THR A 125 28.69 4.09 -15.46
C THR A 125 29.38 2.73 -15.61
N ASP A 126 28.60 1.68 -15.88
CA ASP A 126 29.09 0.35 -16.27
C ASP A 126 28.62 0.04 -17.71
N PRO A 127 29.54 0.01 -18.69
CA PRO A 127 29.20 -0.31 -20.09
C PRO A 127 28.52 -1.67 -20.27
N ARG A 128 28.68 -2.60 -19.32
CA ARG A 128 28.04 -3.93 -19.36
C ARG A 128 26.57 -3.87 -18.97
N LYS A 129 26.12 -2.76 -18.38
CA LYS A 129 24.78 -2.56 -17.85
C LYS A 129 24.20 -1.20 -18.27
N PRO A 130 24.08 -0.95 -19.58
CA PRO A 130 23.65 0.35 -20.10
C PRO A 130 22.26 0.77 -19.61
N ASP A 131 21.34 -0.19 -19.45
CA ASP A 131 19.97 0.07 -19.00
C ASP A 131 19.90 0.56 -17.55
N GLU A 132 20.86 0.16 -16.68
CA GLU A 132 20.91 0.64 -15.29
C GLU A 132 21.23 2.14 -15.22
N LEU A 133 22.13 2.64 -16.08
CA LEU A 133 22.43 4.09 -16.14
C LEU A 133 21.22 4.87 -16.68
N LEU A 134 20.58 4.36 -17.73
CA LEU A 134 19.42 5.00 -18.32
C LEU A 134 18.27 5.11 -17.30
N ALA A 135 18.01 4.03 -16.56
CA ALA A 135 17.01 4.02 -15.49
C ALA A 135 17.37 4.95 -14.32
N TRP A 136 18.65 5.05 -13.95
CA TRP A 136 19.09 6.01 -12.93
C TRP A 136 18.86 7.46 -13.35
N LEU A 137 19.18 7.80 -14.61
CA LEU A 137 19.01 9.14 -15.15
C LEU A 137 17.52 9.51 -15.26
N ASP A 138 16.67 8.55 -15.64
CA ASP A 138 15.21 8.72 -15.67
C ASP A 138 14.66 9.06 -14.29
N GLY A 139 15.07 8.33 -13.24
CA GLY A 139 14.64 8.62 -11.87
C GLY A 139 15.12 9.97 -11.33
N ALA A 140 16.25 10.48 -11.84
CA ALA A 140 16.80 11.78 -11.46
C ALA A 140 16.12 12.97 -12.17
N VAL A 141 15.74 12.78 -13.43
CA VAL A 141 15.25 13.85 -14.31
C VAL A 141 13.73 13.82 -14.48
N ALA A 142 13.12 12.66 -14.24
CA ALA A 142 11.72 12.37 -14.51
C ALA A 142 11.30 12.74 -15.96
N ALA A 143 12.17 12.45 -16.93
CA ALA A 143 12.08 12.94 -18.30
C ALA A 143 11.02 12.23 -19.16
N LYS A 144 10.82 10.91 -18.96
CA LYS A 144 9.81 10.15 -19.72
C LYS A 144 8.39 10.53 -19.30
N ALA A 145 7.53 10.82 -20.28
CA ALA A 145 6.09 10.91 -20.08
C ALA A 145 5.44 9.53 -19.84
N GLU A 146 6.02 8.45 -20.39
CA GLU A 146 5.52 7.08 -20.27
C GLU A 146 6.63 6.06 -19.96
N ILE A 147 6.42 5.20 -18.96
CA ILE A 147 7.37 4.21 -18.44
C ILE A 147 6.73 2.81 -18.47
N PRO A 148 7.40 1.78 -19.02
CA PRO A 148 6.93 0.40 -18.91
C PRO A 148 6.93 -0.08 -17.44
N PRO A 149 5.85 -0.74 -16.96
CA PRO A 149 5.74 -1.18 -15.57
C PRO A 149 6.45 -2.53 -15.31
N ASP A 150 7.69 -2.67 -15.80
CA ASP A 150 8.52 -3.84 -15.51
C ASP A 150 9.30 -3.69 -14.20
N ALA A 151 9.83 -4.80 -13.69
CA ALA A 151 10.49 -4.84 -12.39
C ALA A 151 11.68 -3.87 -12.27
N LEU A 152 12.45 -3.69 -13.35
CA LEU A 152 13.64 -2.85 -13.33
C LEU A 152 13.25 -1.38 -13.22
N ASN A 153 12.27 -0.93 -14.01
CA ASN A 153 11.80 0.46 -13.95
C ASN A 153 11.09 0.76 -12.62
N ILE A 154 10.29 -0.16 -12.09
CA ILE A 154 9.64 0.03 -10.77
C ILE A 154 10.69 0.21 -9.67
N ILE A 155 11.73 -0.64 -9.63
CA ILE A 155 12.79 -0.53 -8.63
C ILE A 155 13.60 0.77 -8.81
N ALA A 156 13.92 1.13 -10.05
CA ALA A 156 14.71 2.33 -10.33
C ALA A 156 14.00 3.63 -9.94
N GLU A 157 12.70 3.73 -10.25
CA GLU A 157 11.91 4.94 -10.03
C GLU A 157 11.32 5.03 -8.61
N LEU A 158 10.95 3.89 -8.00
CA LEU A 158 10.19 3.87 -6.75
C LEU A 158 10.83 3.04 -5.62
N GLY A 159 11.85 2.22 -5.90
CA GLY A 159 12.50 1.35 -4.90
C GLY A 159 13.29 2.10 -3.83
N HIS A 160 13.83 1.39 -2.84
CA HIS A 160 14.52 1.97 -1.66
C HIS A 160 15.70 2.87 -2.03
N GLU A 161 16.40 2.57 -3.12
CA GLU A 161 17.50 3.42 -3.57
C GLU A 161 17.06 4.49 -4.58
N SER A 162 15.79 4.54 -4.98
CA SER A 162 15.31 5.53 -5.95
C SER A 162 15.42 6.95 -5.41
N ILE A 163 15.67 7.90 -6.31
CA ILE A 163 15.69 9.33 -5.94
C ILE A 163 14.32 9.76 -5.44
N ALA A 164 13.22 9.25 -6.02
CA ALA A 164 11.87 9.56 -5.57
C ALA A 164 11.63 9.10 -4.12
N PHE A 165 12.02 7.87 -3.77
CA PHE A 165 11.90 7.37 -2.40
C PHE A 165 12.76 8.16 -1.41
N LEU A 166 14.06 8.38 -1.69
CA LEU A 166 14.96 9.07 -0.76
C LEU A 166 14.54 10.52 -0.48
N ARG A 167 13.91 11.19 -1.46
CA ARG A 167 13.29 12.50 -1.27
C ARG A 167 12.02 12.39 -0.44
N ALA A 168 11.12 11.48 -0.82
CA ALA A 168 9.85 11.27 -0.15
C ALA A 168 10.03 10.85 1.32
N GLU A 169 10.97 9.96 1.63
CA GLU A 169 11.25 9.51 3.00
C GLU A 169 11.63 10.68 3.92
N ALA A 170 12.45 11.61 3.42
CA ALA A 170 12.83 12.79 4.19
C ALA A 170 11.66 13.75 4.41
N GLU A 171 10.87 13.99 3.37
CA GLU A 171 9.65 14.80 3.48
C GLU A 171 8.61 14.15 4.40
N LEU A 172 8.49 12.83 4.37
CA LEU A 172 7.64 12.06 5.29
C LEU A 172 8.14 12.15 6.72
N ARG A 173 9.47 12.17 6.94
CA ARG A 173 10.06 12.35 8.27
C ARG A 173 9.77 13.75 8.83
N GLU A 174 9.93 14.77 8.00
CA GLU A 174 9.55 16.16 8.34
C GLU A 174 8.04 16.27 8.63
N ALA A 175 7.20 15.64 7.80
CA ALA A 175 5.76 15.62 7.96
C ALA A 175 5.34 14.90 9.25
N TRP A 176 5.96 13.76 9.56
CA TRP A 176 5.68 12.98 10.76
C TRP A 176 6.03 13.75 12.03
N ALA A 177 7.22 14.35 12.09
CA ALA A 177 7.63 15.18 13.22
C ALA A 177 6.67 16.36 13.49
N ALA A 178 6.00 16.86 12.45
CA ALA A 178 5.02 17.94 12.60
C ALA A 178 3.67 17.48 13.18
N VAL A 179 3.34 16.19 13.10
CA VAL A 179 1.99 15.66 13.44
C VAL A 179 1.99 14.44 14.35
N GLU A 180 3.14 13.94 14.81
CA GLU A 180 3.23 12.74 15.66
C GLU A 180 2.38 12.84 16.95
N ASN A 181 2.24 14.05 17.50
CA ASN A 181 1.42 14.34 18.68
C ASN A 181 -0.05 14.68 18.34
N HIS A 182 -0.43 14.70 17.06
CA HIS A 182 -1.82 14.90 16.66
C HIS A 182 -2.64 13.65 17.04
N PRO A 183 -3.78 13.77 17.76
CA PRO A 183 -4.53 12.62 18.27
C PRO A 183 -4.86 11.56 17.21
N THR A 184 -5.28 12.01 16.02
CA THR A 184 -5.59 11.14 14.88
C THR A 184 -4.36 10.39 14.34
N ALA A 185 -3.24 11.10 14.12
CA ALA A 185 -2.03 10.50 13.56
C ALA A 185 -1.38 9.52 14.55
N SER A 186 -1.35 9.89 15.83
CA SER A 186 -0.90 9.03 16.92
C SER A 186 -1.74 7.76 17.02
N LEU A 187 -3.07 7.88 16.99
CA LEU A 187 -3.96 6.70 17.00
C LEU A 187 -3.69 5.78 15.80
N GLN A 188 -3.56 6.33 14.60
CA GLN A 188 -3.30 5.55 13.39
C GLN A 188 -1.97 4.79 13.49
N ARG A 189 -0.93 5.44 14.02
CA ARG A 189 0.37 4.81 14.27
C ARG A 189 0.29 3.70 15.31
N GLN A 190 -0.41 3.94 16.43
CA GLN A 190 -0.61 2.93 17.48
C GLN A 190 -1.37 1.71 16.94
N LEU A 191 -2.46 1.90 16.19
CA LEU A 191 -3.25 0.81 15.62
C LEU A 191 -2.44 0.00 14.59
N TRP A 192 -1.68 0.69 13.73
CA TRP A 192 -0.78 0.03 12.79
C TRP A 192 0.23 -0.85 13.53
N SER A 193 0.89 -0.31 14.57
CA SER A 193 1.87 -1.05 15.37
C SER A 193 1.24 -2.25 16.09
N GLN A 194 0.04 -2.08 16.66
CA GLN A 194 -0.70 -3.17 17.29
C GLN A 194 -1.05 -4.29 16.30
N LEU A 195 -1.52 -3.95 15.10
CA LEU A 195 -1.83 -4.94 14.07
C LEU A 195 -0.57 -5.70 13.65
N LEU A 196 0.54 -5.01 13.40
CA LEU A 196 1.81 -5.67 13.08
C LEU A 196 2.31 -6.55 14.23
N THR A 197 2.14 -6.11 15.47
CA THR A 197 2.49 -6.90 16.66
C THR A 197 1.71 -8.21 16.72
N LEU A 198 0.44 -8.22 16.30
CA LEU A 198 -0.35 -9.45 16.19
C LEU A 198 0.18 -10.40 15.12
N VAL A 199 0.66 -9.88 13.98
CA VAL A 199 1.23 -10.69 12.89
C VAL A 199 2.57 -11.29 13.28
N HIS A 200 3.48 -10.46 13.80
CA HIS A 200 4.89 -10.84 13.97
C HIS A 200 5.19 -11.37 15.38
N GLY A 201 4.31 -11.11 16.33
CA GLY A 201 4.50 -11.50 17.72
C GLY A 201 5.66 -10.77 18.40
N LYS A 202 5.93 -9.52 18.01
CA LYS A 202 6.85 -8.58 18.69
C LYS A 202 6.37 -7.15 18.44
N GLU A 203 6.59 -6.27 19.40
CA GLU A 203 6.30 -4.84 19.25
C GLU A 203 7.15 -4.24 18.13
N ILE A 204 6.51 -3.39 17.32
CA ILE A 204 7.12 -2.69 16.18
C ILE A 204 7.04 -1.19 16.46
N GLU A 205 8.17 -0.59 16.80
CA GLU A 205 8.28 0.86 17.08
C GLU A 205 9.15 1.60 16.04
N ASP A 206 9.46 0.97 14.92
CA ASP A 206 10.36 1.53 13.91
C ASP A 206 9.67 2.60 13.04
N ASP A 207 10.06 3.86 13.24
CA ASP A 207 9.63 4.98 12.39
C ASP A 207 10.04 4.80 10.93
N GLY A 208 11.21 4.24 10.66
CA GLY A 208 11.65 3.95 9.29
C GLY A 208 10.63 3.07 8.56
N LEU A 209 10.19 1.99 9.21
CA LEU A 209 9.19 1.07 8.65
C LEU A 209 7.82 1.76 8.47
N TRP A 210 7.41 2.62 9.40
CA TRP A 210 6.18 3.41 9.26
C TRP A 210 6.21 4.34 8.05
N LEU A 211 7.32 5.05 7.83
CA LEU A 211 7.47 5.95 6.68
C LEU A 211 7.59 5.15 5.37
N GLN A 212 8.30 4.02 5.36
CA GLN A 212 8.36 3.10 4.23
C GLN A 212 6.96 2.60 3.83
N HIS A 213 6.16 2.16 4.81
CA HIS A 213 4.78 1.75 4.59
C HIS A 213 3.90 2.91 4.10
N THR A 214 4.07 4.11 4.67
CA THR A 214 3.33 5.30 4.23
C THR A 214 3.62 5.60 2.75
N PHE A 215 4.90 5.62 2.35
CA PHE A 215 5.30 5.80 0.95
C PHE A 215 4.66 4.74 0.04
N LEU A 216 4.78 3.46 0.43
CA LEU A 216 4.26 2.35 -0.36
C LEU A 216 2.75 2.42 -0.54
N VAL A 217 2.00 2.80 0.49
CA VAL A 217 0.55 2.96 0.42
C VAL A 217 0.15 4.15 -0.45
N ILE A 218 0.85 5.29 -0.37
CA ILE A 218 0.61 6.42 -1.27
C ILE A 218 0.82 6.00 -2.73
N VAL A 219 1.91 5.27 -3.02
CA VAL A 219 2.20 4.75 -4.36
C VAL A 219 1.14 3.76 -4.82
N ALA A 220 0.73 2.81 -3.97
CA ALA A 220 -0.31 1.84 -4.30
C ALA A 220 -1.66 2.52 -4.61
N LYS A 221 -2.09 3.47 -3.79
CA LYS A 221 -3.34 4.23 -4.04
C LYS A 221 -3.23 5.09 -5.30
N SER A 222 -2.06 5.63 -5.59
CA SER A 222 -1.80 6.37 -6.83
C SER A 222 -1.86 5.47 -8.07
N ILE A 223 -1.35 4.23 -7.98
CA ILE A 223 -1.46 3.22 -9.04
C ILE A 223 -2.94 2.92 -9.29
N ALA A 224 -3.72 2.70 -8.23
CA ALA A 224 -5.16 2.47 -8.35
C ALA A 224 -5.88 3.65 -9.01
N ALA A 225 -5.56 4.88 -8.63
CA ALA A 225 -6.17 6.08 -9.21
C ALA A 225 -5.85 6.20 -10.71
N ARG A 226 -4.60 5.90 -11.09
CA ARG A 226 -4.17 5.91 -12.49
C ARG A 226 -4.85 4.82 -13.32
N VAL A 227 -5.09 3.63 -12.76
CA VAL A 227 -5.86 2.54 -13.42
C VAL A 227 -7.29 2.97 -13.73
N MET A 228 -7.87 3.83 -12.90
CA MET A 228 -9.21 4.39 -13.11
C MET A 228 -9.21 5.65 -14.00
N GLU A 229 -8.07 6.02 -14.58
CA GLU A 229 -7.89 7.22 -15.41
C GLU A 229 -8.27 8.53 -14.69
N VAL A 230 -8.02 8.57 -13.39
CA VAL A 230 -8.37 9.72 -12.55
C VAL A 230 -7.20 10.71 -12.54
N GLU A 231 -7.51 11.97 -12.79
CA GLU A 231 -6.56 13.10 -12.70
C GLU A 231 -5.95 13.18 -11.28
N ALA A 232 -4.62 13.20 -11.21
CA ALA A 232 -3.84 13.04 -9.99
C ALA A 232 -3.72 14.31 -9.12
N ASP A 233 -4.70 15.22 -9.17
CA ASP A 233 -4.55 16.58 -8.64
C ASP A 233 -5.14 16.80 -7.24
N ASP A 234 -6.00 15.89 -6.77
CA ASP A 234 -6.57 15.90 -5.42
C ASP A 234 -5.99 14.77 -4.52
N PRO A 235 -4.95 15.07 -3.73
CA PRO A 235 -4.37 14.16 -2.74
C PRO A 235 -5.37 13.52 -1.79
N ALA A 236 -6.35 14.28 -1.33
CA ALA A 236 -7.32 13.79 -0.36
C ALA A 236 -8.26 12.78 -1.02
N ALA A 237 -8.67 13.02 -2.27
CA ALA A 237 -9.49 12.09 -3.02
C ALA A 237 -8.74 10.78 -3.35
N ILE A 238 -7.44 10.85 -3.65
CA ILE A 238 -6.58 9.69 -3.88
C ILE A 238 -6.46 8.84 -2.61
N LEU A 239 -6.16 9.45 -1.46
CA LEU A 239 -5.93 8.69 -0.23
C LEU A 239 -7.22 8.19 0.44
N SER A 240 -8.30 8.98 0.40
CA SER A 240 -9.59 8.57 0.97
C SER A 240 -10.33 7.52 0.15
N GLY A 241 -10.00 7.40 -1.14
CA GLY A 241 -10.70 6.53 -2.07
C GLY A 241 -12.03 7.12 -2.58
N LYS A 242 -12.33 8.40 -2.30
CA LYS A 242 -13.56 9.07 -2.73
C LYS A 242 -13.84 8.90 -4.22
N VAL A 243 -12.79 8.98 -5.03
CA VAL A 243 -12.84 8.79 -6.48
C VAL A 243 -13.44 7.43 -6.87
N PHE A 244 -13.07 6.38 -6.16
CA PHE A 244 -13.55 5.02 -6.43
C PHE A 244 -14.99 4.88 -6.01
N SER A 245 -15.36 5.41 -4.83
CA SER A 245 -16.75 5.39 -4.38
C SER A 245 -17.68 6.17 -5.31
N ASP A 246 -17.23 7.30 -5.85
CA ASP A 246 -17.98 8.09 -6.83
C ASP A 246 -18.14 7.32 -8.16
N ALA A 247 -17.16 6.48 -8.52
CA ALA A 247 -17.23 5.53 -9.64
C ALA A 247 -17.97 4.21 -9.31
N GLY A 248 -18.57 4.10 -8.12
CA GLY A 248 -19.29 2.92 -7.65
C GLY A 248 -18.42 1.70 -7.33
N ILE A 249 -17.10 1.88 -7.16
CA ILE A 249 -16.14 0.86 -6.75
C ILE A 249 -15.81 1.05 -5.26
N LEU A 250 -16.20 0.07 -4.45
CA LEU A 250 -16.04 0.07 -3.00
C LEU A 250 -14.88 -0.85 -2.61
N GLY A 251 -14.16 -0.51 -1.54
CA GLY A 251 -13.09 -1.36 -0.98
C GLY A 251 -11.81 -1.45 -1.82
N ALA A 252 -11.70 -0.76 -2.96
CA ALA A 252 -10.47 -0.69 -3.74
C ALA A 252 -9.42 0.20 -3.06
N VAL A 253 -9.83 1.40 -2.67
CA VAL A 253 -9.08 2.35 -1.86
C VAL A 253 -10.03 2.92 -0.82
N GLU A 254 -9.58 3.04 0.42
CA GLU A 254 -10.33 3.62 1.53
C GLU A 254 -9.41 4.52 2.35
N SER A 255 -9.99 5.45 3.12
CA SER A 255 -9.33 6.10 4.25
C SER A 255 -8.83 5.02 5.23
N ASP A 256 -7.57 5.09 5.62
CA ASP A 256 -6.88 4.03 6.37
C ASP A 256 -5.86 4.62 7.36
N PHE A 257 -4.82 3.87 7.72
CA PHE A 257 -3.80 4.30 8.68
C PHE A 257 -2.87 5.38 8.12
N PHE A 258 -2.75 5.51 6.78
CA PHE A 258 -1.69 6.26 6.11
C PHE A 258 -2.14 7.60 5.52
N ASP A 259 -3.39 7.98 5.73
CA ASP A 259 -3.89 9.31 5.36
C ASP A 259 -3.50 10.42 6.36
N TRP A 260 -2.81 10.06 7.46
CA TRP A 260 -2.19 11.00 8.40
C TRP A 260 -1.34 12.07 7.70
N VAL A 261 -0.73 11.71 6.57
CA VAL A 261 0.12 12.61 5.78
C VAL A 261 -0.65 13.86 5.35
N LEU A 262 -1.97 13.79 5.18
CA LEU A 262 -2.81 14.94 4.82
C LEU A 262 -2.96 15.97 5.96
N LEU A 263 -2.69 15.57 7.21
CA LEU A 263 -2.68 16.46 8.36
C LEU A 263 -1.42 17.35 8.38
N ALA A 264 -0.34 16.91 7.74
CA ALA A 264 0.91 17.65 7.70
C ALA A 264 0.83 18.79 6.66
N PRO A 265 1.35 20.00 6.95
CA PRO A 265 1.23 21.17 6.07
C PRO A 265 1.69 20.96 4.62
N ARG A 266 2.72 20.13 4.40
CA ARG A 266 3.28 19.83 3.07
C ARG A 266 2.94 18.43 2.55
N GLY A 267 2.20 17.65 3.32
CA GLY A 267 1.89 16.27 2.96
C GLY A 267 1.02 16.12 1.71
N PRO A 268 -0.02 16.95 1.48
CA PRO A 268 -0.77 16.92 0.23
C PRO A 268 0.09 17.12 -1.01
N ASP A 269 1.08 18.02 -0.95
CA ASP A 269 1.99 18.25 -2.09
C ASP A 269 2.88 17.05 -2.38
N LEU A 270 3.35 16.36 -1.33
CA LEU A 270 4.09 15.10 -1.47
C LEU A 270 3.25 14.04 -2.18
N VAL A 271 2.01 13.83 -1.73
CA VAL A 271 1.08 12.87 -2.35
C VAL A 271 0.85 13.23 -3.82
N ARG A 272 0.62 14.51 -4.14
CA ARG A 272 0.43 14.97 -5.52
C ARG A 272 1.65 14.69 -6.39
N ARG A 273 2.86 14.95 -5.87
CA ARG A 273 4.11 14.67 -6.62
C ARG A 273 4.31 13.18 -6.86
N LEU A 274 4.05 12.34 -5.85
CA LEU A 274 4.14 10.88 -6.00
C LEU A 274 3.09 10.37 -6.99
N ALA A 275 1.85 10.86 -6.92
CA ALA A 275 0.79 10.46 -7.84
C ALA A 275 1.11 10.83 -9.29
N ARG A 276 1.63 12.04 -9.54
CA ARG A 276 2.11 12.46 -10.87
C ARG A 276 3.29 11.62 -11.35
N HIS A 277 4.19 11.24 -10.46
CA HIS A 277 5.31 10.36 -10.80
C HIS A 277 4.83 8.95 -11.18
N VAL A 278 3.88 8.40 -10.42
CA VAL A 278 3.23 7.12 -10.72
C VAL A 278 2.43 7.17 -12.03
N ALA A 279 1.80 8.30 -12.36
CA ALA A 279 1.01 8.45 -13.58
C ALA A 279 1.82 8.24 -14.88
N ARG A 280 3.15 8.35 -14.79
CA ARG A 280 4.09 8.07 -15.89
C ARG A 280 4.12 6.58 -16.24
N PHE A 281 3.73 5.67 -15.36
CA PHE A 281 3.73 4.23 -15.69
C PHE A 281 2.55 3.83 -16.59
N ARG A 282 2.82 3.00 -17.60
CA ARG A 282 1.81 2.39 -18.48
C ARG A 282 1.12 1.23 -17.80
N LEU A 283 0.37 1.51 -16.74
CA LEU A 283 -0.21 0.50 -15.84
C LEU A 283 -1.22 -0.44 -16.54
N ALA A 284 -1.79 -0.05 -17.68
CA ALA A 284 -2.61 -0.91 -18.51
C ALA A 284 -1.84 -2.15 -19.05
N GLU A 285 -0.51 -2.08 -19.13
CA GLU A 285 0.36 -3.15 -19.62
C GLU A 285 0.85 -4.10 -18.51
N VAL A 286 0.40 -3.94 -17.26
CA VAL A 286 0.86 -4.75 -16.11
C VAL A 286 0.49 -6.23 -16.28
N LYS A 287 1.48 -7.11 -16.17
CA LYS A 287 1.33 -8.58 -16.28
C LYS A 287 1.68 -9.34 -15.00
N ILE A 288 2.26 -8.66 -14.02
CA ILE A 288 2.83 -9.24 -12.79
C ILE A 288 2.50 -8.35 -11.59
N ASP A 289 2.74 -8.85 -10.38
CA ASP A 289 2.50 -8.11 -9.14
C ASP A 289 3.59 -7.03 -8.93
N VAL A 290 3.37 -5.84 -9.50
CA VAL A 290 4.30 -4.69 -9.41
C VAL A 290 4.48 -4.18 -7.98
N LEU A 291 3.44 -4.30 -7.15
CA LEU A 291 3.48 -3.82 -5.77
C LEU A 291 4.26 -4.75 -4.87
N LYS A 292 4.24 -6.07 -5.13
CA LYS A 292 5.17 -7.00 -4.50
C LYS A 292 6.62 -6.60 -4.79
N ILE A 293 6.98 -6.33 -6.05
CA ILE A 293 8.34 -5.94 -6.42
C ILE A 293 8.77 -4.69 -5.65
N LEU A 294 7.87 -3.70 -5.58
CA LEU A 294 8.13 -2.48 -4.84
C LEU A 294 8.28 -2.75 -3.33
N TYR A 295 7.40 -3.54 -2.74
CA TYR A 295 7.48 -3.95 -1.33
C TYR A 295 8.82 -4.63 -1.02
N GLU A 296 9.22 -5.63 -1.81
CA GLU A 296 10.48 -6.36 -1.64
C GLU A 296 11.72 -5.49 -1.88
N SER A 297 11.57 -4.41 -2.66
CA SER A 297 12.63 -3.43 -2.88
C SER A 297 12.73 -2.41 -1.74
N LEU A 298 11.62 -2.06 -1.09
CA LEU A 298 11.57 -1.07 -0.01
C LEU A 298 11.94 -1.66 1.35
N ILE A 299 11.53 -2.90 1.60
CA ILE A 299 11.68 -3.57 2.89
C ILE A 299 12.66 -4.72 2.72
N ASP A 300 13.78 -4.63 3.44
CA ASP A 300 14.88 -5.55 3.26
C ASP A 300 14.52 -6.97 3.71
N ARG A 301 15.38 -7.93 3.35
CA ARG A 301 15.11 -9.35 3.62
C ARG A 301 15.11 -9.69 5.11
N ASP A 302 15.86 -8.96 5.93
CA ASP A 302 15.99 -9.23 7.37
C ASP A 302 14.77 -8.68 8.12
N GLN A 303 14.31 -7.49 7.75
CA GLN A 303 13.01 -6.93 8.13
C GLN A 303 11.91 -7.94 7.74
N ARG A 304 11.79 -8.34 6.47
CA ARG A 304 10.77 -9.32 6.02
C ARG A 304 10.84 -10.67 6.73
N HIS A 305 12.03 -11.21 6.99
CA HIS A 305 12.20 -12.43 7.79
C HIS A 305 11.71 -12.24 9.23
N GLY A 306 12.02 -11.10 9.84
CA GLY A 306 11.51 -10.71 11.15
C GLY A 306 9.98 -10.61 11.17
N LEU A 307 9.39 -10.21 10.04
CA LEU A 307 7.96 -10.16 9.82
C LEU A 307 7.33 -11.53 9.47
N GLY A 308 8.13 -12.56 9.18
CA GLY A 308 7.64 -13.89 8.76
C GLY A 308 7.02 -13.91 7.35
N GLU A 309 7.33 -12.90 6.54
CA GLU A 309 6.75 -12.69 5.23
C GLU A 309 7.57 -13.39 4.14
N TYR A 310 6.92 -14.32 3.44
CA TYR A 310 7.49 -14.97 2.27
C TYR A 310 6.53 -14.75 1.10
N TYR A 311 6.99 -14.08 0.05
CA TYR A 311 6.14 -13.84 -1.10
C TYR A 311 6.23 -14.98 -2.11
N THR A 312 5.07 -15.35 -2.65
CA THR A 312 4.98 -16.39 -3.69
C THR A 312 5.47 -15.85 -5.03
N PRO A 313 6.39 -16.52 -5.74
CA PRO A 313 6.74 -16.14 -7.10
C PRO A 313 5.53 -16.21 -8.05
N ASP A 314 5.41 -15.22 -8.95
CA ASP A 314 4.26 -15.12 -9.87
C ASP A 314 4.02 -16.39 -10.69
N TRP A 315 5.08 -16.98 -11.24
CA TRP A 315 4.99 -18.20 -12.04
C TRP A 315 4.44 -19.40 -11.25
N LEU A 316 4.70 -19.45 -9.94
CA LEU A 316 4.23 -20.52 -9.07
C LEU A 316 2.75 -20.33 -8.75
N ALA A 317 2.36 -19.11 -8.39
CA ALA A 317 0.97 -18.76 -8.14
C ALA A 317 0.09 -19.06 -9.37
N ALA A 318 0.52 -18.62 -10.56
CA ALA A 318 -0.16 -18.90 -11.82
C ALA A 318 -0.35 -20.41 -12.07
N LYS A 319 0.70 -21.22 -11.87
CA LYS A 319 0.62 -22.69 -12.03
C LYS A 319 -0.33 -23.34 -11.02
N MET A 320 -0.29 -22.91 -9.77
CA MET A 320 -1.17 -23.45 -8.72
C MET A 320 -2.63 -23.11 -8.99
N VAL A 321 -2.94 -21.84 -9.29
CA VAL A 321 -4.30 -21.39 -9.64
C VAL A 321 -4.83 -22.18 -10.84
N ALA A 322 -4.06 -22.30 -11.92
CA ALA A 322 -4.45 -23.06 -13.10
C ALA A 322 -4.72 -24.54 -12.79
N LYS A 323 -4.00 -25.11 -11.81
CA LYS A 323 -4.15 -26.52 -11.41
C LYS A 323 -5.41 -26.77 -10.58
N VAL A 324 -5.77 -25.87 -9.66
CA VAL A 324 -6.84 -26.11 -8.68
C VAL A 324 -8.18 -25.47 -9.07
N VAL A 325 -8.16 -24.29 -9.72
CA VAL A 325 -9.37 -23.57 -10.15
C VAL A 325 -9.78 -24.11 -11.52
N THR A 326 -10.50 -25.23 -11.54
CA THR A 326 -10.83 -25.96 -12.77
C THR A 326 -12.14 -25.50 -13.41
N ARG A 327 -13.05 -24.92 -12.62
CA ARG A 327 -14.32 -24.34 -13.08
C ARG A 327 -14.46 -22.92 -12.52
N PRO A 328 -13.75 -21.93 -13.11
CA PRO A 328 -13.61 -20.59 -12.53
C PRO A 328 -14.94 -19.90 -12.23
N LEU A 329 -15.97 -20.09 -13.07
CA LEU A 329 -17.30 -19.48 -12.89
C LEU A 329 -18.19 -20.18 -11.83
N ASP A 330 -17.85 -21.41 -11.44
CA ASP A 330 -18.60 -22.19 -10.44
C ASP A 330 -17.91 -22.23 -9.07
N GLN A 331 -16.63 -21.85 -9.02
CA GLN A 331 -15.77 -22.06 -7.86
C GLN A 331 -15.41 -20.74 -7.16
N ARG A 332 -16.03 -20.49 -6.00
CA ARG A 332 -15.51 -19.57 -4.99
C ARG A 332 -14.11 -19.96 -4.50
N VAL A 333 -13.15 -19.08 -4.74
CA VAL A 333 -11.74 -19.16 -4.35
C VAL A 333 -11.47 -18.15 -3.25
N LEU A 334 -10.97 -18.62 -2.11
CA LEU A 334 -10.54 -17.76 -1.00
C LEU A 334 -9.03 -17.93 -0.78
N ASP A 335 -8.33 -16.80 -0.70
CA ASP A 335 -6.97 -16.75 -0.15
C ASP A 335 -6.99 -16.17 1.28
N PRO A 336 -6.86 -17.00 2.32
CA PRO A 336 -6.96 -16.55 3.71
C PRO A 336 -5.69 -15.86 4.24
N ALA A 337 -4.60 -15.82 3.47
CA ALA A 337 -3.35 -15.12 3.79
C ALA A 337 -2.79 -14.50 2.50
N CYS A 338 -3.55 -13.56 1.94
CA CYS A 338 -3.38 -13.17 0.55
C CYS A 338 -2.11 -12.35 0.28
N GLY A 339 -1.44 -11.83 1.31
CA GLY A 339 -0.24 -11.00 1.15
C GLY A 339 -0.51 -9.84 0.19
N SER A 340 0.35 -9.68 -0.82
CA SER A 340 0.21 -8.67 -1.89
C SER A 340 -0.87 -9.00 -2.94
N GLY A 341 -1.58 -10.12 -2.80
CA GLY A 341 -2.67 -10.51 -3.71
C GLY A 341 -2.23 -11.29 -4.95
N THR A 342 -1.02 -11.87 -4.98
CA THR A 342 -0.51 -12.59 -6.16
C THR A 342 -1.44 -13.74 -6.61
N PHE A 343 -1.95 -14.57 -5.68
CA PHE A 343 -2.92 -15.63 -6.03
C PHE A 343 -4.25 -15.04 -6.49
N LEU A 344 -4.72 -13.96 -5.86
CA LEU A 344 -5.95 -13.26 -6.23
C LEU A 344 -5.87 -12.72 -7.66
N PHE A 345 -4.74 -12.12 -8.04
CA PHE A 345 -4.50 -11.62 -9.39
C PHE A 345 -4.74 -12.73 -10.44
N HIS A 346 -4.06 -13.87 -10.28
CA HIS A 346 -4.17 -15.00 -11.21
C HIS A 346 -5.55 -15.64 -11.20
N ALA A 347 -6.21 -15.72 -10.03
CA ALA A 347 -7.57 -16.25 -9.91
C ALA A 347 -8.60 -15.35 -10.62
N VAL A 348 -8.53 -14.03 -10.42
CA VAL A 348 -9.38 -13.04 -11.12
C VAL A 348 -9.18 -13.13 -12.62
N ARG A 349 -7.92 -13.11 -13.10
CA ARG A 349 -7.60 -13.22 -14.53
C ARG A 349 -8.15 -14.49 -15.16
N ARG A 350 -8.14 -15.59 -14.42
CA ARG A 350 -8.69 -16.86 -14.86
C ARG A 350 -10.22 -16.85 -14.93
N VAL A 351 -10.90 -16.19 -13.98
CA VAL A 351 -12.36 -15.98 -14.04
C VAL A 351 -12.74 -15.12 -15.25
N LEU A 352 -12.02 -14.01 -15.49
CA LEU A 352 -12.29 -13.13 -16.63
C LEU A 352 -12.10 -13.84 -17.96
N ALA A 353 -11.04 -14.65 -18.11
CA ALA A 353 -10.81 -15.44 -19.32
C ALA A 353 -11.95 -16.43 -19.58
N GLU A 354 -12.38 -17.17 -18.55
CA GLU A 354 -13.51 -18.11 -18.67
C GLU A 354 -14.84 -17.40 -18.97
N ALA A 355 -15.09 -16.23 -18.35
CA ALA A 355 -16.28 -15.43 -18.61
C ALA A 355 -16.34 -14.95 -20.07
N GLN A 356 -15.20 -14.51 -20.60
CA GLN A 356 -15.07 -14.08 -21.99
C GLN A 356 -15.28 -15.25 -22.97
N ASP A 357 -14.60 -16.38 -22.75
CA ASP A 357 -14.70 -17.56 -23.62
C ASP A 357 -16.09 -18.23 -23.55
N GLY A 358 -16.73 -18.17 -22.38
CA GLY A 358 -18.07 -18.70 -22.13
C GLY A 358 -19.22 -17.82 -22.66
N GLY A 359 -18.91 -16.64 -23.22
CA GLY A 359 -19.92 -15.73 -23.78
C GLY A 359 -20.76 -15.01 -22.72
N LEU A 360 -20.25 -14.85 -21.50
CA LEU A 360 -20.90 -14.00 -20.49
C LEU A 360 -20.86 -12.53 -20.97
N GLU A 361 -21.92 -11.79 -20.73
CA GLU A 361 -21.98 -10.35 -21.04
C GLU A 361 -20.83 -9.60 -20.37
N SER A 362 -20.12 -8.75 -21.11
CA SER A 362 -18.90 -8.09 -20.62
C SER A 362 -19.15 -7.26 -19.36
N SER A 363 -20.34 -6.68 -19.23
CA SER A 363 -20.74 -5.88 -18.07
C SER A 363 -20.81 -6.67 -16.76
N GLN A 364 -20.94 -8.00 -16.84
CA GLN A 364 -21.02 -8.90 -15.69
C GLN A 364 -19.65 -9.45 -15.27
N HIS A 365 -18.62 -9.33 -16.10
CA HIS A 365 -17.32 -9.96 -15.86
C HIS A 365 -16.68 -9.53 -14.53
N ALA A 366 -16.67 -8.23 -14.26
CA ALA A 366 -16.12 -7.69 -13.01
C ALA A 366 -16.92 -8.15 -11.79
N LEU A 367 -18.26 -8.15 -11.89
CA LEU A 367 -19.14 -8.59 -10.82
C LEU A 367 -18.92 -10.06 -10.48
N GLU A 368 -18.88 -10.95 -11.49
CA GLU A 368 -18.64 -12.37 -11.27
C GLU A 368 -17.26 -12.64 -10.64
N ALA A 369 -16.21 -11.96 -11.10
CA ALA A 369 -14.89 -12.07 -10.49
C ALA A 369 -14.93 -11.71 -8.99
N THR A 370 -15.56 -10.59 -8.62
CA THR A 370 -15.69 -10.18 -7.20
C THR A 370 -16.61 -11.07 -6.37
N ARG A 371 -17.54 -11.79 -7.00
CA ARG A 371 -18.39 -12.78 -6.33
C ARG A 371 -17.65 -14.09 -6.06
N LEU A 372 -16.65 -14.41 -6.88
CA LEU A 372 -15.99 -15.71 -6.90
C LEU A 372 -14.60 -15.72 -6.28
N VAL A 373 -13.89 -14.59 -6.24
CA VAL A 373 -12.51 -14.56 -5.73
C VAL A 373 -12.42 -13.56 -4.59
N ALA A 374 -12.06 -14.01 -3.40
CA ALA A 374 -11.90 -13.17 -2.22
C ALA A 374 -10.56 -13.44 -1.51
N GLY A 375 -10.12 -12.48 -0.69
CA GLY A 375 -8.90 -12.61 0.10
C GLY A 375 -9.01 -11.99 1.48
N THR A 376 -8.22 -12.49 2.42
CA THR A 376 -8.00 -11.86 3.71
C THR A 376 -6.53 -11.88 4.05
N ASP A 377 -6.07 -10.85 4.76
CA ASP A 377 -4.76 -10.85 5.39
C ASP A 377 -4.81 -10.08 6.70
N ILE A 378 -3.95 -10.43 7.65
CA ILE A 378 -3.86 -9.75 8.94
C ILE A 378 -2.95 -8.51 8.85
N HIS A 379 -2.09 -8.41 7.83
CA HIS A 379 -1.19 -7.29 7.64
C HIS A 379 -1.89 -6.13 6.90
N PRO A 380 -2.03 -4.93 7.51
CA PRO A 380 -2.82 -3.82 6.94
C PRO A 380 -2.28 -3.32 5.59
N VAL A 381 -0.96 -3.19 5.45
CA VAL A 381 -0.33 -2.77 4.17
C VAL A 381 -0.52 -3.83 3.08
N ALA A 382 -0.37 -5.12 3.39
CA ALA A 382 -0.57 -6.21 2.46
C ALA A 382 -2.00 -6.19 1.88
N VAL A 383 -3.01 -5.95 2.71
CA VAL A 383 -4.42 -5.83 2.28
C VAL A 383 -4.61 -4.67 1.30
N ILE A 384 -4.05 -3.49 1.60
CA ILE A 384 -4.13 -2.33 0.70
C ILE A 384 -3.49 -2.67 -0.64
N ILE A 385 -2.30 -3.27 -0.62
CA ILE A 385 -1.60 -3.71 -1.83
C ILE A 385 -2.44 -4.73 -2.61
N ALA A 386 -2.97 -5.75 -1.93
CA ALA A 386 -3.78 -6.79 -2.54
C ALA A 386 -5.05 -6.24 -3.19
N ARG A 387 -5.68 -5.21 -2.62
CA ARG A 387 -6.83 -4.52 -3.24
C ARG A 387 -6.46 -3.84 -4.55
N VAL A 388 -5.31 -3.17 -4.59
CA VAL A 388 -4.80 -2.53 -5.81
C VAL A 388 -4.38 -3.58 -6.84
N THR A 389 -3.70 -4.65 -6.43
CA THR A 389 -3.36 -5.80 -7.27
C THR A 389 -4.62 -6.47 -7.84
N TYR A 390 -5.68 -6.60 -7.04
CA TYR A 390 -6.98 -7.10 -7.49
C TYR A 390 -7.60 -6.15 -8.53
N LEU A 391 -7.57 -4.84 -8.30
CA LEU A 391 -8.07 -3.84 -9.24
C LEU A 391 -7.30 -3.89 -10.57
N LEU A 392 -5.97 -4.02 -10.53
CA LEU A 392 -5.12 -4.22 -11.70
C LEU A 392 -5.51 -5.50 -12.45
N ALA A 393 -5.86 -6.59 -11.74
CA ALA A 393 -6.36 -7.81 -12.36
C ALA A 393 -7.73 -7.63 -13.02
N LEU A 394 -8.59 -6.78 -12.44
CA LEU A 394 -9.91 -6.45 -12.97
C LEU A 394 -9.90 -5.45 -14.13
N ALA A 395 -8.83 -4.66 -14.30
CA ALA A 395 -8.83 -3.47 -15.16
C ALA A 395 -9.51 -3.66 -16.54
N PRO A 396 -9.30 -4.74 -17.30
CA PRO A 396 -9.96 -4.93 -18.61
C PRO A 396 -11.49 -5.10 -18.56
N ALA A 397 -12.05 -5.46 -17.40
CA ALA A 397 -13.49 -5.60 -17.19
C ALA A 397 -14.13 -4.36 -16.56
N LEU A 398 -13.34 -3.38 -16.08
CA LEU A 398 -13.89 -2.20 -15.39
C LEU A 398 -14.61 -1.24 -16.35
N ALA A 399 -14.13 -1.10 -17.59
CA ALA A 399 -14.67 -0.14 -18.56
C ALA A 399 -16.11 -0.45 -19.01
N THR A 400 -16.53 -1.72 -18.96
CA THR A 400 -17.87 -2.15 -19.40
C THR A 400 -18.80 -2.49 -18.24
N ARG A 401 -18.31 -2.36 -17.00
CA ARG A 401 -18.99 -2.74 -15.77
C ARG A 401 -20.31 -1.98 -15.58
N GLU A 402 -21.31 -2.70 -15.06
CA GLU A 402 -22.55 -2.10 -14.54
C GLU A 402 -22.65 -2.15 -13.00
N GLY A 403 -23.47 -1.25 -12.43
CA GLY A 403 -23.89 -1.29 -11.04
C GLY A 403 -22.82 -0.85 -10.02
N LEU A 404 -22.84 -1.43 -8.82
CA LEU A 404 -21.82 -1.24 -7.78
C LEU A 404 -20.88 -2.45 -7.74
N LEU A 405 -19.61 -2.22 -7.45
CA LEU A 405 -18.58 -3.26 -7.34
C LEU A 405 -17.91 -3.13 -5.98
N SER A 406 -17.69 -4.24 -5.30
CA SER A 406 -16.94 -4.26 -4.05
C SER A 406 -15.72 -5.16 -4.22
N ILE A 407 -14.52 -4.65 -3.93
CA ILE A 407 -13.28 -5.44 -3.98
C ILE A 407 -13.22 -6.32 -2.72
N PRO A 408 -13.29 -7.66 -2.85
CA PRO A 408 -13.51 -8.58 -1.73
C PRO A 408 -12.18 -8.97 -1.05
N VAL A 409 -11.40 -7.98 -0.63
CA VAL A 409 -10.12 -8.17 0.06
C VAL A 409 -10.15 -7.42 1.39
N TYR A 410 -9.94 -8.14 2.49
CA TYR A 410 -10.24 -7.61 3.83
C TYR A 410 -9.09 -7.79 4.82
N LEU A 411 -8.89 -6.79 5.66
CA LEU A 411 -8.01 -6.89 6.83
C LEU A 411 -8.68 -7.75 7.91
N GLY A 412 -8.07 -8.88 8.25
CA GLY A 412 -8.69 -9.81 9.18
C GLY A 412 -7.78 -10.98 9.57
N ASP A 413 -7.96 -11.44 10.80
CA ASP A 413 -7.31 -12.65 11.28
C ASP A 413 -8.09 -13.89 10.80
N ALA A 414 -7.56 -14.57 9.79
CA ALA A 414 -8.16 -15.77 9.23
C ALA A 414 -8.16 -16.98 10.19
N MET A 415 -7.34 -16.97 11.24
CA MET A 415 -7.42 -17.96 12.31
C MET A 415 -8.44 -17.57 13.40
N GLN A 416 -8.98 -16.36 13.33
CA GLN A 416 -9.99 -15.84 14.27
C GLN A 416 -9.53 -15.94 15.73
N LEU A 417 -8.26 -15.63 15.99
CA LEU A 417 -7.70 -15.52 17.33
C LEU A 417 -8.30 -14.31 18.04
N SER A 418 -8.54 -13.18 17.39
CA SER A 418 -9.10 -12.01 18.10
C SER A 418 -10.56 -12.16 18.53
N VAL A 419 -11.27 -13.19 18.06
CA VAL A 419 -12.67 -13.45 18.41
C VAL A 419 -12.75 -14.11 19.78
N LYS A 420 -13.47 -13.50 20.73
CA LYS A 420 -13.74 -14.10 22.04
C LYS A 420 -15.12 -14.77 22.04
N THR A 421 -15.22 -15.89 22.75
CA THR A 421 -16.50 -16.55 23.03
C THR A 421 -16.93 -16.18 24.44
N LEU A 422 -18.01 -15.42 24.55
CA LEU A 422 -18.67 -15.09 25.82
C LEU A 422 -19.95 -15.93 25.89
N TRP A 423 -19.92 -16.96 26.74
CA TRP A 423 -20.95 -18.00 26.81
C TRP A 423 -21.25 -18.68 25.46
N GLN A 424 -22.35 -18.32 24.80
CA GLN A 424 -22.78 -18.83 23.49
C GLN A 424 -22.68 -17.79 22.36
N ASN A 425 -22.35 -16.54 22.67
CA ASN A 425 -22.19 -15.47 21.67
C ASN A 425 -20.69 -15.25 21.40
N ARG A 426 -20.35 -15.08 20.12
CA ARG A 426 -19.01 -14.64 19.72
C ARG A 426 -19.05 -13.15 19.45
N GLU A 427 -18.02 -12.46 19.92
CA GLU A 427 -17.85 -11.03 19.71
C GLU A 427 -16.47 -10.78 19.13
N LEU A 428 -16.43 -9.91 18.12
CA LEU A 428 -15.19 -9.31 17.69
C LEU A 428 -14.90 -8.13 18.61
N ILE A 429 -13.84 -8.27 19.41
CA ILE A 429 -13.39 -7.20 20.31
C ILE A 429 -12.18 -6.52 19.69
N ILE A 430 -12.29 -5.21 19.53
CA ILE A 430 -11.21 -4.36 19.03
C ILE A 430 -10.73 -3.52 20.21
N ALA A 431 -9.50 -3.76 20.65
CA ALA A 431 -8.87 -2.94 21.67
C ALA A 431 -8.54 -1.57 21.08
N VAL A 432 -8.98 -0.51 21.75
CA VAL A 432 -8.63 0.86 21.38
C VAL A 432 -7.33 1.21 22.09
N PRO A 433 -6.28 1.65 21.38
CA PRO A 433 -5.08 2.13 22.04
C PRO A 433 -5.41 3.22 23.06
N PRO A 434 -4.78 3.26 24.23
CA PRO A 434 -4.96 4.36 25.16
C PRO A 434 -4.39 5.68 24.56
N PRO A 435 -4.97 6.84 24.92
CA PRO A 435 -4.35 8.13 24.58
C PRO A 435 -2.97 8.24 25.23
N LEU A 436 -2.08 9.04 24.61
CA LEU A 436 -0.79 9.38 25.17
C LEU A 436 -0.93 10.62 26.06
N ASP A 437 -0.22 10.65 27.19
CA ASP A 437 -0.09 11.83 28.05
C ASP A 437 0.93 12.85 27.49
N GLU A 438 1.13 13.96 28.21
CA GLU A 438 2.05 15.04 27.80
C GLU A 438 3.52 14.56 27.73
N GLU A 439 3.85 13.47 28.42
CA GLU A 439 5.15 12.80 28.40
C GLU A 439 5.23 11.65 27.37
N GLY A 440 4.18 11.44 26.57
CA GLY A 440 4.12 10.41 25.54
C GLY A 440 3.89 8.99 26.06
N GLN A 441 3.45 8.82 27.31
CA GLN A 441 3.14 7.54 27.92
C GLN A 441 1.64 7.18 27.75
N PRO A 442 1.31 5.90 27.57
CA PRO A 442 -0.08 5.47 27.42
C PRO A 442 -0.87 5.55 28.75
N HIS A 443 -2.06 6.14 28.71
CA HIS A 443 -3.01 6.11 29.82
C HIS A 443 -3.39 4.67 30.24
N ALA A 444 -3.72 4.48 31.51
CA ALA A 444 -4.02 3.16 32.08
C ALA A 444 -5.38 2.58 31.63
N ASP A 445 -6.33 3.44 31.27
CA ASP A 445 -7.68 3.02 30.86
C ASP A 445 -7.69 2.57 29.40
N HIS A 446 -8.23 1.37 29.18
CA HIS A 446 -8.32 0.75 27.86
C HIS A 446 -9.78 0.67 27.45
N GLU A 447 -10.10 1.34 26.35
CA GLU A 447 -11.43 1.26 25.73
C GLU A 447 -11.49 0.06 24.77
N THR A 448 -12.68 -0.49 24.58
CA THR A 448 -12.89 -1.60 23.63
C THR A 448 -14.15 -1.37 22.83
N LEU A 449 -14.08 -1.58 21.53
CA LEU A 449 -15.24 -1.66 20.66
C LEU A 449 -15.64 -3.13 20.53
N SER A 450 -16.90 -3.47 20.77
CA SER A 450 -17.40 -4.84 20.63
C SER A 450 -18.42 -4.93 19.49
N PHE A 451 -18.16 -5.84 18.55
CA PHE A 451 -19.05 -6.08 17.42
C PHE A 451 -19.60 -7.51 17.50
N PRO A 452 -20.89 -7.66 17.85
CA PRO A 452 -21.51 -8.97 18.00
C PRO A 452 -21.56 -9.76 16.68
N GLU A 453 -21.15 -11.03 16.71
CA GLU A 453 -21.15 -11.91 15.53
C GLU A 453 -22.54 -12.03 14.90
N GLN A 454 -23.60 -12.02 15.72
CA GLN A 454 -24.97 -12.16 15.24
C GLN A 454 -25.36 -11.07 14.23
N LEU A 455 -24.82 -9.86 14.36
CA LEU A 455 -25.01 -8.76 13.42
C LEU A 455 -23.88 -8.72 12.38
N ALA A 456 -22.64 -8.99 12.79
CA ALA A 456 -21.45 -8.94 11.93
C ALA A 456 -21.39 -10.03 10.85
N LYS A 457 -22.10 -11.15 11.04
CA LYS A 457 -22.14 -12.26 10.06
C LYS A 457 -22.85 -11.88 8.76
N ASP A 458 -23.76 -10.89 8.78
CA ASP A 458 -24.40 -10.33 7.59
C ASP A 458 -23.67 -9.04 7.19
N GLY A 459 -22.76 -9.16 6.21
CA GLY A 459 -21.89 -8.05 5.82
C GLY A 459 -22.62 -6.78 5.37
N PRO A 460 -23.58 -6.86 4.43
CA PRO A 460 -24.36 -5.70 4.00
C PRO A 460 -25.15 -5.02 5.13
N LEU A 461 -25.78 -5.79 6.02
CA LEU A 461 -26.47 -5.23 7.19
C LEU A 461 -25.46 -4.51 8.10
N PHE A 462 -24.35 -5.16 8.40
CA PHE A 462 -23.34 -4.64 9.31
C PHE A 462 -22.73 -3.33 8.78
N ASP A 463 -22.41 -3.25 7.49
CA ASP A 463 -21.92 -2.03 6.86
C ASP A 463 -22.89 -0.87 7.04
N LYS A 464 -24.20 -1.14 6.89
CA LYS A 464 -25.23 -0.14 7.07
C LYS A 464 -25.35 0.32 8.54
N LEU A 465 -25.21 -0.60 9.50
CA LEU A 465 -25.21 -0.28 10.93
C LEU A 465 -24.01 0.58 11.33
N ILE A 466 -22.82 0.31 10.79
CA ILE A 466 -21.63 1.15 11.00
C ILE A 466 -21.84 2.55 10.41
N GLU A 467 -22.46 2.66 9.24
CA GLU A 467 -22.79 3.97 8.65
C GLU A 467 -23.84 4.72 9.48
N ASP A 468 -24.84 4.01 10.02
CA ASP A 468 -25.83 4.62 10.91
C ASP A 468 -25.19 5.10 12.22
N MET A 469 -24.26 4.32 12.81
CA MET A 469 -23.46 4.70 13.98
C MET A 469 -22.68 6.00 13.71
N ARG A 470 -21.97 6.06 12.57
CA ARG A 470 -21.26 7.26 12.13
C ARG A 470 -22.19 8.47 11.95
N ALA A 471 -23.30 8.28 11.24
CA ALA A 471 -24.24 9.36 10.94
C ALA A 471 -24.90 9.94 12.19
N VAL A 472 -25.26 9.09 13.15
CA VAL A 472 -25.86 9.55 14.42
C VAL A 472 -24.82 10.28 15.26
N SER A 473 -23.59 9.77 15.35
CA SER A 473 -22.51 10.41 16.12
C SER A 473 -22.12 11.78 15.55
N HIS A 474 -21.96 11.92 14.22
CA HIS A 474 -21.68 13.23 13.61
C HIS A 474 -22.84 14.22 13.73
N ALA A 475 -24.08 13.73 13.84
CA ALA A 475 -25.24 14.56 14.15
C ALA A 475 -25.34 14.93 15.64
N ASN A 476 -24.34 14.59 16.46
CA ASN A 476 -24.33 14.71 17.93
C ASN A 476 -25.53 14.01 18.58
N GLY A 477 -25.91 12.85 18.05
CA GLY A 477 -26.96 12.01 18.60
C GLY A 477 -26.48 11.14 19.77
N ASN A 478 -27.41 10.53 20.50
CA ASN A 478 -27.14 9.65 21.63
C ASN A 478 -27.42 8.17 21.32
N ALA A 479 -27.03 7.29 22.25
CA ALA A 479 -27.18 5.83 22.14
C ALA A 479 -28.62 5.38 21.86
N ALA A 480 -29.62 6.03 22.47
CA ALA A 480 -31.04 5.72 22.24
C ALA A 480 -31.50 6.06 20.81
N GLN A 481 -30.99 7.17 20.25
CA GLN A 481 -31.25 7.55 18.86
C GLN A 481 -30.59 6.57 17.87
N PHE A 482 -29.35 6.14 18.18
CA PHE A 482 -28.68 5.10 17.40
C PHE A 482 -29.45 3.78 17.45
N SER A 483 -29.76 3.28 18.64
CA SER A 483 -30.51 2.03 18.84
C SER A 483 -31.84 2.05 18.07
N SER A 484 -32.61 3.14 18.18
CA SER A 484 -33.88 3.31 17.45
C SER A 484 -33.71 3.29 15.92
N ARG A 485 -32.58 3.80 15.41
CA ARG A 485 -32.28 3.77 13.98
C ARG A 485 -31.82 2.37 13.54
N ALA A 486 -30.98 1.72 14.34
CA ALA A 486 -30.50 0.37 14.10
C ALA A 486 -31.64 -0.67 14.09
N VAL A 487 -32.63 -0.56 15.00
CA VAL A 487 -33.86 -1.38 14.96
C VAL A 487 -34.52 -1.26 13.58
N ARG A 488 -34.80 -0.04 13.11
CA ARG A 488 -35.43 0.18 11.80
C ARG A 488 -34.60 -0.42 10.67
N THR A 489 -33.28 -0.27 10.72
CA THR A 489 -32.36 -0.81 9.70
C THR A 489 -32.40 -2.34 9.67
N ILE A 490 -32.38 -3.00 10.84
CA ILE A 490 -32.45 -4.47 10.95
C ILE A 490 -33.82 -4.99 10.47
N GLU A 491 -34.91 -4.35 10.90
CA GLU A 491 -36.27 -4.72 10.49
C GLU A 491 -36.50 -4.56 8.99
N GLN A 492 -35.98 -3.48 8.40
CA GLN A 492 -36.06 -3.24 6.96
C GLN A 492 -35.25 -4.26 6.16
N HIS A 493 -34.06 -4.63 6.67
CA HIS A 493 -33.18 -5.60 6.02
C HIS A 493 -33.78 -7.00 6.00
N TYR A 494 -34.27 -7.48 7.15
CA TYR A 494 -34.87 -8.82 7.26
C TYR A 494 -36.35 -8.87 6.93
N LYS A 495 -37.01 -7.71 6.81
CA LYS A 495 -38.46 -7.56 6.60
C LYS A 495 -39.29 -8.26 7.69
N ARG A 496 -38.83 -8.19 8.94
CA ARG A 496 -39.46 -8.73 10.14
C ARG A 496 -38.96 -8.03 11.39
N ASP A 497 -39.70 -8.17 12.49
CA ASP A 497 -39.28 -7.74 13.81
C ASP A 497 -37.99 -8.46 14.25
N LEU A 498 -37.23 -7.82 15.14
CA LEU A 498 -36.00 -8.38 15.71
C LEU A 498 -36.30 -9.65 16.51
N THR A 499 -35.43 -10.65 16.37
CA THR A 499 -35.39 -11.81 17.23
C THR A 499 -34.71 -11.49 18.56
N ASN A 500 -34.93 -12.31 19.60
CA ASN A 500 -34.25 -12.14 20.89
C ASN A 500 -32.71 -12.09 20.77
N PRO A 501 -32.05 -12.97 19.99
CA PRO A 501 -30.59 -12.88 19.78
C PRO A 501 -30.16 -11.56 19.12
N GLU A 502 -30.95 -11.01 18.20
CA GLU A 502 -30.66 -9.73 17.56
C GLU A 502 -30.87 -8.54 18.50
N ASN A 503 -31.86 -8.60 19.39
CA ASN A 503 -32.05 -7.58 20.44
C ASN A 503 -30.86 -7.54 21.40
N LEU A 504 -30.40 -8.71 21.88
CA LEU A 504 -29.22 -8.78 22.75
C LEU A 504 -27.96 -8.24 22.04
N ALA A 505 -27.75 -8.64 20.78
CA ALA A 505 -26.65 -8.12 19.98
C ALA A 505 -26.78 -6.61 19.71
N LEU A 506 -27.99 -6.07 19.63
CA LEU A 506 -28.21 -4.64 19.47
C LEU A 506 -27.86 -3.87 20.74
N ASP A 507 -28.11 -4.43 21.92
CA ASP A 507 -27.72 -3.81 23.20
C ASP A 507 -26.18 -3.68 23.29
N ASP A 508 -25.44 -4.74 22.94
CA ASP A 508 -23.97 -4.72 22.89
C ASP A 508 -23.44 -3.72 21.86
N LEU A 509 -24.09 -3.63 20.69
CA LEU A 509 -23.72 -2.66 19.66
C LEU A 509 -24.04 -1.22 20.09
N THR A 510 -25.09 -1.02 20.90
CA THR A 510 -25.46 0.28 21.46
C THR A 510 -24.45 0.74 22.52
N ALA A 511 -23.93 -0.16 23.35
CA ALA A 511 -22.79 0.15 24.23
C ALA A 511 -21.54 0.53 23.42
N THR A 512 -21.29 -0.17 22.32
CA THR A 512 -20.18 0.14 21.40
C THR A 512 -20.34 1.51 20.73
N TYR A 513 -21.57 1.97 20.48
CA TYR A 513 -21.83 3.32 20.00
C TYR A 513 -21.34 4.40 20.98
N GLU A 514 -21.48 4.19 22.30
CA GLU A 514 -21.05 5.18 23.31
C GLU A 514 -19.54 5.40 23.26
N VAL A 515 -18.78 4.30 23.17
CA VAL A 515 -17.33 4.33 22.96
C VAL A 515 -16.99 5.00 21.62
N TYR A 516 -17.70 4.64 20.55
CA TYR A 516 -17.48 5.25 19.23
C TYR A 516 -17.70 6.78 19.25
N ASP A 517 -18.77 7.27 19.89
CA ASP A 517 -19.04 8.70 19.99
C ASP A 517 -18.03 9.43 20.88
N TYR A 518 -17.59 8.81 22.00
CA TYR A 518 -16.49 9.33 22.80
C TYR A 518 -15.20 9.50 21.99
N LEU A 519 -14.86 8.50 21.16
CA LEU A 519 -13.68 8.57 20.29
C LEU A 519 -13.80 9.69 19.25
N ARG A 520 -14.99 9.95 18.72
CA ARG A 520 -15.23 11.13 17.86
C ARG A 520 -15.06 12.44 18.61
N GLN A 521 -15.63 12.57 19.80
CA GLN A 521 -15.52 13.79 20.59
C GLN A 521 -14.06 14.13 20.97
N THR A 522 -13.19 13.11 21.04
CA THR A 522 -11.75 13.26 21.33
C THR A 522 -10.87 13.33 20.07
N GLY A 523 -11.44 13.41 18.86
CA GLY A 523 -10.68 13.50 17.60
C GLY A 523 -9.97 12.19 17.20
N ARG A 524 -10.44 11.07 17.74
CA ARG A 524 -9.90 9.71 17.61
C ARG A 524 -10.84 8.81 16.82
N ASP A 525 -11.60 9.31 15.83
CA ASP A 525 -12.64 8.57 15.10
C ASP A 525 -12.33 8.22 13.64
N SER A 526 -11.16 8.60 13.12
CA SER A 526 -10.86 8.55 11.69
C SER A 526 -10.93 7.16 11.05
N ILE A 527 -10.81 6.08 11.84
CA ILE A 527 -10.43 4.75 11.32
C ILE A 527 -11.37 3.61 11.72
N TRP A 528 -12.29 3.81 12.68
CA TRP A 528 -13.06 2.70 13.26
C TRP A 528 -14.04 2.05 12.30
N GLY A 529 -14.64 2.83 11.40
CA GLY A 529 -15.51 2.28 10.36
C GLY A 529 -14.76 1.32 9.43
N TYR A 530 -13.52 1.67 9.07
CA TYR A 530 -12.63 0.81 8.29
C TYR A 530 -12.27 -0.47 9.08
N VAL A 531 -11.83 -0.31 10.33
CA VAL A 531 -11.39 -1.43 11.18
C VAL A 531 -12.53 -2.41 11.44
N ALA A 532 -13.73 -1.92 11.79
CA ALA A 532 -14.89 -2.75 12.06
C ALA A 532 -15.34 -3.54 10.81
N ARG A 533 -15.49 -2.87 9.66
CA ARG A 533 -15.92 -3.54 8.42
C ARG A 533 -14.91 -4.58 7.94
N ASN A 534 -13.62 -4.32 8.09
CA ASN A 534 -12.60 -5.25 7.64
C ASN A 534 -12.47 -6.45 8.58
N LEU A 535 -12.29 -6.22 9.89
CA LEU A 535 -11.99 -7.29 10.85
C LEU A 535 -13.15 -8.28 11.04
N THR A 536 -14.38 -7.90 10.67
CA THR A 536 -15.56 -8.78 10.75
C THR A 536 -15.68 -9.74 9.56
N ARG A 537 -15.06 -9.47 8.41
CA ARG A 537 -15.25 -10.26 7.18
C ARG A 537 -14.79 -11.72 7.26
N PRO A 538 -13.72 -12.06 7.99
CA PRO A 538 -13.41 -13.46 8.30
C PRO A 538 -14.58 -14.21 8.95
N LEU A 539 -15.41 -13.56 9.78
CA LEU A 539 -16.60 -14.18 10.38
C LEU A 539 -17.67 -14.46 9.33
N THR A 540 -17.90 -13.52 8.41
CA THR A 540 -18.83 -13.69 7.28
C THR A 540 -18.46 -14.90 6.42
N PHE A 541 -17.17 -15.10 6.12
CA PHE A 541 -16.72 -16.23 5.30
C PHE A 541 -16.80 -17.58 6.03
N SER A 542 -16.76 -17.58 7.36
CA SER A 542 -16.86 -18.78 8.21
C SER A 542 -18.25 -19.00 8.81
N ALA A 543 -19.26 -18.22 8.40
CA ALA A 543 -20.63 -18.34 8.89
C ALA A 543 -21.24 -19.71 8.55
N ASP A 544 -22.51 -19.93 8.94
CA ASP A 544 -23.22 -21.22 8.91
C ASP A 544 -23.02 -22.04 7.63
N VAL A 545 -22.93 -21.37 6.48
CA VAL A 545 -22.45 -21.98 5.23
C VAL A 545 -21.10 -21.38 4.87
N ARG A 546 -20.05 -22.16 5.08
CA ARG A 546 -18.67 -21.80 4.71
C ARG A 546 -18.61 -21.34 3.26
N TRP A 547 -17.81 -20.31 2.98
CA TRP A 547 -17.90 -19.64 1.69
C TRP A 547 -17.14 -20.36 0.56
N ALA A 548 -15.94 -20.88 0.82
CA ALA A 548 -15.01 -21.28 -0.23
C ALA A 548 -15.22 -22.73 -0.74
N HIS A 549 -15.07 -22.93 -2.04
CA HIS A 549 -14.87 -24.27 -2.63
C HIS A 549 -13.38 -24.61 -2.77
N ILE A 550 -12.53 -23.58 -2.91
CA ILE A 550 -11.08 -23.70 -3.01
C ILE A 550 -10.45 -22.74 -2.01
N LEU A 551 -9.54 -23.27 -1.19
CA LEU A 551 -8.58 -22.48 -0.44
C LEU A 551 -7.22 -22.58 -1.11
N ILE A 552 -6.61 -21.44 -1.40
CA ILE A 552 -5.28 -21.34 -2.01
C ILE A 552 -4.58 -20.10 -1.45
N GLY A 553 -3.31 -20.21 -1.10
CA GLY A 553 -2.56 -19.09 -0.53
C GLY A 553 -1.18 -19.53 -0.07
N ASN A 554 -0.37 -18.58 0.40
CA ASN A 554 0.86 -18.88 1.11
C ASN A 554 0.69 -18.59 2.61
N PRO A 555 0.50 -19.62 3.44
CA PRO A 555 0.30 -19.42 4.87
C PRO A 555 1.56 -18.84 5.54
N PRO A 556 1.42 -18.24 6.74
CA PRO A 556 2.55 -17.64 7.46
C PRO A 556 3.55 -18.69 7.95
N TRP A 557 4.85 -18.37 7.82
CA TRP A 557 5.97 -19.25 8.20
C TRP A 557 6.67 -18.75 9.47
N LEU A 558 5.92 -18.63 10.57
CA LEU A 558 6.48 -18.27 11.88
C LEU A 558 6.73 -19.52 12.72
N ALA A 559 8.00 -19.84 12.97
CA ALA A 559 8.36 -20.96 13.82
C ALA A 559 8.05 -20.67 15.30
N PHE A 560 7.66 -21.70 16.04
CA PHE A 560 7.23 -21.64 17.44
C PHE A 560 8.20 -20.89 18.35
N ARG A 561 9.51 -21.10 18.16
CA ARG A 561 10.58 -20.45 18.93
C ARG A 561 10.67 -18.92 18.75
N HIS A 562 10.13 -18.40 17.66
CA HIS A 562 10.17 -16.96 17.35
C HIS A 562 8.89 -16.22 17.78
N MET A 563 7.86 -16.95 18.21
CA MET A 563 6.59 -16.39 18.71
C MET A 563 6.72 -15.78 20.12
N THR A 564 5.93 -14.74 20.44
CA THR A 564 5.77 -14.27 21.83
C THR A 564 5.29 -15.40 22.77
N PRO A 565 5.54 -15.29 24.09
CA PRO A 565 4.96 -16.19 25.09
C PRO A 565 3.43 -16.28 25.02
N GLY A 566 2.75 -15.17 24.71
CA GLY A 566 1.30 -15.13 24.49
C GLY A 566 0.88 -15.99 23.31
N LEU A 567 1.47 -15.74 22.14
CA LEU A 567 1.19 -16.48 20.91
C LEU A 567 1.57 -17.96 21.03
N GLN A 568 2.67 -18.30 21.70
CA GLN A 568 3.09 -19.67 21.99
C GLN A 568 2.03 -20.45 22.79
N ARG A 569 1.46 -19.84 23.83
CA ARG A 569 0.40 -20.47 24.64
C ARG A 569 -0.83 -20.76 23.76
N ARG A 570 -1.24 -19.76 22.99
CA ARG A 570 -2.41 -19.86 22.11
C ARG A 570 -2.23 -20.87 20.98
N PHE A 571 -1.05 -20.86 20.34
CA PHE A 571 -0.67 -21.84 19.33
C PHE A 571 -0.78 -23.27 19.88
N ARG A 572 -0.22 -23.54 21.07
CA ARG A 572 -0.28 -24.86 21.69
C ARG A 572 -1.71 -25.31 21.98
N GLU A 573 -2.54 -24.42 22.50
CA GLU A 573 -3.93 -24.70 22.82
C GLU A 573 -4.71 -25.10 21.55
N LEU A 574 -4.61 -24.29 20.50
CA LEU A 574 -5.28 -24.54 19.24
C LEU A 574 -4.73 -25.78 18.52
N ALA A 575 -3.41 -25.92 18.44
CA ALA A 575 -2.77 -27.08 17.81
C ALA A 575 -3.13 -28.40 18.52
N LYS A 576 -3.36 -28.38 19.84
CA LYS A 576 -3.89 -29.53 20.57
C LYS A 576 -5.36 -29.79 20.23
N GLY A 577 -6.18 -28.74 20.17
CA GLY A 577 -7.58 -28.82 19.76
C GLY A 577 -7.76 -29.43 18.37
N GLU A 578 -6.93 -29.00 17.42
CA GLU A 578 -6.88 -29.51 16.04
C GLU A 578 -6.12 -30.84 15.90
N ARG A 579 -5.60 -31.40 17.01
CA ARG A 579 -4.85 -32.68 17.07
C ARG A 579 -3.60 -32.75 16.18
N ILE A 580 -2.95 -31.60 15.95
CA ILE A 580 -1.70 -31.51 15.18
C ILE A 580 -0.47 -31.22 16.07
N TRP A 581 -0.67 -31.04 17.38
CA TRP A 581 0.44 -30.84 18.31
C TRP A 581 1.16 -32.16 18.63
N VAL A 582 2.35 -32.34 18.04
CA VAL A 582 3.19 -33.54 18.26
C VAL A 582 4.00 -33.47 19.57
N GLY A 583 4.42 -32.28 20.01
CA GLY A 583 5.25 -32.09 21.20
C GLY A 583 6.69 -32.63 21.09
N GLY A 584 7.34 -32.87 22.23
CA GLY A 584 8.68 -33.47 22.30
C GLY A 584 9.84 -32.55 21.87
N LYS A 585 10.99 -33.15 21.51
CA LYS A 585 12.24 -32.43 21.20
C LYS A 585 12.14 -31.50 19.97
N MET A 586 11.20 -31.75 19.05
CA MET A 586 11.00 -30.96 17.83
C MET A 586 9.87 -29.92 17.94
N ALA A 587 9.24 -29.78 19.11
CA ALA A 587 8.14 -28.83 19.32
C ALA A 587 8.52 -27.37 19.01
N THR A 588 9.81 -27.02 19.13
CA THR A 588 10.36 -25.70 18.82
C THR A 588 10.51 -25.42 17.32
N GLN A 589 10.38 -26.46 16.48
CA GLN A 589 10.43 -26.39 15.02
C GLN A 589 9.04 -26.38 14.38
N ALA A 590 7.97 -26.61 15.15
CA ALA A 590 6.61 -26.44 14.66
C ALA A 590 6.41 -24.98 14.19
N ASP A 591 5.63 -24.79 13.13
CA ASP A 591 5.34 -23.46 12.57
C ASP A 591 3.83 -23.19 12.50
N LEU A 592 3.48 -21.93 12.23
CA LEU A 592 2.09 -21.52 12.01
C LEU A 592 1.46 -22.17 10.78
N CYS A 593 2.22 -22.56 9.77
CA CYS A 593 1.70 -23.02 8.48
C CYS A 593 0.78 -24.24 8.65
N ALA A 594 1.18 -25.24 9.44
CA ALA A 594 0.36 -26.43 9.67
C ALA A 594 -0.96 -26.10 10.40
N LEU A 595 -0.89 -25.30 11.47
CA LEU A 595 -2.08 -24.88 12.23
C LEU A 595 -3.01 -24.02 11.40
N PHE A 596 -2.45 -23.04 10.69
CA PHE A 596 -3.17 -22.15 9.82
C PHE A 596 -3.91 -22.94 8.74
N THR A 597 -3.24 -23.90 8.08
CA THR A 597 -3.83 -24.72 7.02
C THR A 597 -5.05 -25.51 7.51
N VAL A 598 -4.90 -26.23 8.63
CA VAL A 598 -5.99 -27.06 9.18
C VAL A 598 -7.16 -26.19 9.64
N ARG A 599 -6.86 -25.09 10.33
CA ARG A 599 -7.88 -24.20 10.87
C ARG A 599 -8.60 -23.41 9.79
N ALA A 600 -7.89 -22.87 8.80
CA ALA A 600 -8.49 -22.19 7.66
C ALA A 600 -9.38 -23.15 6.85
N ALA A 601 -8.93 -24.40 6.62
CA ALA A 601 -9.78 -25.42 6.00
C ALA A 601 -11.04 -25.69 6.82
N GLY A 602 -10.89 -25.83 8.15
CA GLY A 602 -11.99 -26.02 9.08
C GLY A 602 -12.93 -24.81 9.24
N LEU A 603 -12.52 -23.60 8.87
CA LEU A 603 -13.36 -22.41 8.98
C LEU A 603 -14.04 -22.06 7.65
N TYR A 604 -13.37 -22.28 6.52
CA TYR A 604 -13.76 -21.65 5.25
C TYR A 604 -14.10 -22.62 4.13
N LEU A 605 -13.64 -23.88 4.19
CA LEU A 605 -13.88 -24.85 3.13
C LEU A 605 -15.20 -25.57 3.34
N ARG A 606 -16.07 -25.54 2.32
CA ARG A 606 -17.40 -26.19 2.29
C ARG A 606 -17.40 -27.69 2.50
#